data_AF-A0A1G3UJD7-F1
#
_entry.id   AF-A0A1G3UJD7-F1
#
_cell.length_a   1.000
_cell.length_b   1.000
_cell.length_c   1.000
_cell.angle_alpha   90.00
_cell.angle_beta   90.00
_cell.angle_gamma   90.00
#
_symmetry.space_group_name_H-M   'P 1'
#
loop_
_entity.id
_entity.type
_entity.pdbx_description
1 polymer ?
#
loop_
_entity_poly.entity_id
_entity_poly.type
_entity_poly.pdbx_seq_one_letter_code
_entity_poly.pdbx_strand_id
1 'polypeptide(L)'
;MANCKDIFYLFIFCYNSRMKYELTQHAIDVMLSRGIQKEWIESAMEFPSCHETICGSEEHFFRTIDEFSNRCLKVVVNPTNLKIVTAYFDRNMRKKGCKNENQI
;
A
#
# COMPACT_ATOMS: atom_id res chain seq x y z
N MET A 1 0.02 13.97 29.76
CA MET A 1 0.51 14.40 28.43
C MET A 1 0.48 13.18 27.54
N ALA A 2 -0.59 13.01 26.76
CA ALA A 2 -0.63 11.94 25.75
C ALA A 2 0.54 12.18 24.79
N ASN A 3 1.41 11.19 24.62
CA ASN A 3 2.52 11.28 23.70
C ASN A 3 1.92 11.44 22.29
N CYS A 4 2.50 12.28 21.44
CA CYS A 4 2.03 12.45 20.05
C CYS A 4 2.01 11.10 19.29
N LYS A 5 2.80 10.12 19.74
CA LYS A 5 2.76 8.73 19.27
C LYS A 5 1.51 7.96 19.72
N ASP A 6 0.97 8.22 20.90
CA ASP A 6 -0.20 7.51 21.44
C ASP A 6 -1.48 7.84 20.66
N ILE A 7 -1.62 9.07 20.16
CA ILE A 7 -2.78 9.49 19.35
C ILE A 7 -2.75 8.82 17.96
N PHE A 8 -1.55 8.62 17.39
CA PHE A 8 -1.38 7.84 16.16
C PHE A 8 -1.76 6.36 16.35
N TYR A 9 -1.32 5.74 17.46
CA TYR A 9 -1.69 4.35 17.77
C TYR A 9 -3.18 4.17 18.07
N LEU A 10 -3.82 5.15 18.72
CA LEU A 10 -5.27 5.15 18.98
C LEU A 10 -6.09 5.35 17.70
N PHE A 11 -5.57 6.06 16.70
CA PHE A 11 -6.21 6.13 15.38
C PHE A 11 -6.11 4.81 14.60
N ILE A 12 -4.97 4.11 14.72
CA ILE A 12 -4.73 2.81 14.07
C ILE A 12 -5.66 1.72 14.63
N PHE A 13 -5.96 1.73 15.94
CA PHE A 13 -6.86 0.72 16.55
C PHE A 13 -8.35 0.93 16.24
N CYS A 14 -8.76 2.14 15.85
CA CYS A 14 -10.17 2.47 15.60
C CYS A 14 -10.57 2.48 14.11
N TYR A 15 -9.62 2.55 13.19
CA TYR A 15 -9.96 2.53 11.77
C TYR A 15 -10.20 1.09 11.33
N ASN A 16 -11.45 0.65 11.43
CA ASN A 16 -11.96 -0.42 10.58
C ASN A 16 -11.92 0.11 9.14
N SER A 17 -10.73 0.09 8.52
CA SER A 17 -10.53 0.42 7.10
C SER A 17 -11.20 -0.68 6.30
N ARG A 18 -12.49 -0.51 6.03
CA ARG A 18 -13.22 -1.39 5.13
C ARG A 18 -12.72 -1.11 3.72
N MET A 19 -11.64 -1.77 3.31
CA MET A 19 -11.17 -1.69 1.94
C MET A 19 -12.33 -2.01 1.00
N LYS A 20 -12.62 -1.07 0.09
CA LYS A 20 -13.64 -1.23 -0.95
C LYS A 20 -13.27 -2.31 -1.97
N TYR A 21 -12.02 -2.75 -1.96
CA TYR A 21 -11.47 -3.68 -2.93
C TYR A 21 -11.35 -5.10 -2.35
N GLU A 22 -11.73 -6.09 -3.15
CA GLU A 22 -11.55 -7.50 -2.83
C GLU A 22 -10.15 -7.99 -3.21
N LEU A 23 -9.49 -8.71 -2.31
CA LEU A 23 -8.23 -9.38 -2.61
C LEU A 23 -8.49 -10.58 -3.54
N THR A 24 -7.82 -10.61 -4.68
CA THR A 24 -7.82 -11.81 -5.53
C THR A 24 -6.99 -12.92 -4.88
N GLN A 25 -7.26 -14.19 -5.23
CA GLN A 25 -6.47 -15.31 -4.74
C GLN A 25 -4.97 -15.13 -5.03
N HIS A 26 -4.63 -14.64 -6.23
CA HIS A 26 -3.26 -14.31 -6.60
C HIS A 26 -2.63 -13.28 -5.65
N ALA A 27 -3.35 -12.22 -5.30
CA ALA A 27 -2.86 -11.23 -4.35
C ALA A 27 -2.63 -11.84 -2.97
N ILE A 28 -3.55 -12.69 -2.49
CA ILE A 28 -3.43 -13.38 -1.19
C ILE A 28 -2.18 -14.26 -1.16
N ASP A 29 -1.96 -15.08 -2.20
CA ASP A 29 -0.80 -15.97 -2.28
C ASP A 29 0.52 -15.19 -2.31
N VAL A 30 0.57 -14.07 -3.04
CA VAL A 30 1.73 -13.18 -3.08
C VAL A 30 1.96 -12.51 -1.72
N MET A 31 0.89 -12.10 -1.03
CA MET A 31 1.00 -11.51 0.30
C MET A 31 1.57 -12.49 1.31
N LEU A 32 1.01 -13.71 1.36
CA LEU A 32 1.44 -14.77 2.28
C LEU A 32 2.89 -15.18 2.01
N SER A 33 3.26 -15.42 0.75
CA SER A 33 4.63 -15.84 0.39
C SER A 33 5.70 -14.79 0.66
N ARG A 34 5.33 -13.50 0.73
CA ARG A 34 6.27 -12.38 0.94
C ARG A 34 6.12 -11.69 2.30
N GLY A 35 5.24 -12.19 3.16
CA GLY A 35 4.94 -11.58 4.46
C GLY A 35 4.40 -10.15 4.35
N ILE A 36 3.62 -9.85 3.31
CA ILE A 36 2.98 -8.55 3.14
C ILE A 36 1.72 -8.51 4.00
N GLN A 37 1.71 -7.59 4.95
CA GLN A 37 0.59 -7.40 5.86
C GLN A 37 -0.56 -6.69 5.13
N LYS A 38 -1.80 -7.02 5.51
CA LYS A 38 -2.99 -6.42 4.92
C LYS A 38 -3.02 -4.92 5.22
N GLU A 39 -2.66 -4.55 6.45
CA GLU A 39 -2.60 -3.20 7.00
C GLU A 39 -1.70 -2.28 6.16
N TRP A 40 -0.63 -2.82 5.56
CA TRP A 40 0.23 -2.06 4.64
C TRP A 40 -0.46 -1.75 3.32
N ILE A 41 -1.29 -2.67 2.83
CA ILE A 41 -2.11 -2.46 1.62
C ILE A 41 -3.19 -1.41 1.92
N GLU A 42 -3.89 -1.53 3.05
CA GLU A 42 -4.91 -0.56 3.48
C GLU A 42 -4.30 0.84 3.57
N SER A 43 -3.15 0.93 4.23
CA SER A 43 -2.36 2.15 4.34
C SER A 43 -1.95 2.70 2.96
N ALA A 44 -1.51 1.85 2.04
CA ALA A 44 -1.14 2.27 0.69
C ALA A 44 -2.32 2.82 -0.13
N MET A 45 -3.52 2.30 0.12
CA MET A 45 -4.75 2.77 -0.52
C MET A 45 -5.28 4.08 0.09
N GLU A 46 -5.17 4.25 1.41
CA GLU A 46 -5.69 5.43 2.12
C GLU A 46 -4.77 6.64 2.01
N PHE A 47 -3.47 6.44 2.23
CA PHE A 47 -2.46 7.51 2.12
C PHE A 47 -1.30 7.03 1.25
N PRO A 48 -1.50 6.95 -0.08
CA PRO A 48 -0.41 6.65 -1.00
C PRO A 48 0.64 7.75 -0.97
N SER A 49 1.91 7.35 -1.05
CA SER A 49 3.01 8.27 -1.33
C SER A 49 3.00 8.69 -2.80
N CYS A 50 2.64 7.78 -3.70
CA CYS A 50 2.44 8.05 -5.13
C CYS A 50 1.26 7.24 -5.66
N HIS A 51 0.53 7.80 -6.62
CA HIS A 51 -0.58 7.15 -7.30
C HIS A 51 -0.39 7.36 -8.80
N GLU A 52 -0.43 6.26 -9.56
CA GLU A 52 -0.30 6.26 -11.01
C GLU A 52 -1.51 5.56 -11.63
N THR A 53 -2.18 6.25 -12.55
CA THR A 53 -3.25 5.65 -13.37
C THR A 53 -2.66 5.26 -14.71
N ILE A 54 -2.54 3.95 -14.99
CA ILE A 54 -1.89 3.44 -16.20
C ILE A 54 -2.86 3.43 -17.39
N CYS A 55 -4.10 3.03 -17.13
CA CYS A 55 -5.22 3.05 -18.07
C CYS A 55 -6.50 2.95 -17.24
N GLY A 56 -7.67 3.33 -17.75
CA GLY A 56 -8.93 3.34 -16.97
C GLY A 56 -9.36 2.01 -16.31
N SER A 57 -8.61 0.93 -16.54
CA SER A 57 -8.77 -0.40 -15.96
C SER A 57 -7.70 -0.79 -14.91
N GLU A 58 -6.67 0.03 -14.68
CA GLU A 58 -5.54 -0.30 -13.81
C GLU A 58 -4.94 0.93 -13.12
N GLU A 59 -4.90 0.88 -11.78
CA GLU A 59 -4.31 1.92 -10.93
C GLU A 59 -3.24 1.32 -10.02
N HIS A 60 -2.14 2.04 -9.86
CA HIS A 60 -1.00 1.67 -9.04
C HIS A 60 -0.87 2.63 -7.86
N PHE A 61 -0.94 2.07 -6.65
CA PHE A 61 -0.73 2.79 -5.40
C PHE A 61 0.64 2.41 -4.86
N PHE A 62 1.42 3.42 -4.51
CA PHE A 62 2.75 3.24 -3.96
C PHE A 62 2.81 3.83 -2.56
N ARG A 63 3.39 3.09 -1.62
CA ARG A 63 3.64 3.60 -0.28
C ARG A 63 4.96 3.12 0.29
N THR A 64 5.69 4.04 0.91
CA THR A 64 6.88 3.67 1.68
C THR A 64 6.42 3.08 3.01
N ILE A 65 6.87 1.85 3.30
CA ILE A 65 6.59 1.17 4.57
C ILE A 65 7.85 1.26 5.41
N ASP A 66 7.81 2.10 6.45
CA ASP A 66 8.96 2.35 7.30
C ASP A 66 9.30 1.12 8.15
N GLU A 67 8.27 0.39 8.59
CA GLU A 67 8.35 -0.86 9.34
C GLU A 67 9.03 -1.98 8.55
N PHE A 68 9.10 -1.85 7.22
CA PHE A 68 9.70 -2.85 6.33
C PHE A 68 10.93 -2.30 5.61
N SER A 69 11.89 -1.77 6.38
CA SER A 69 13.18 -1.26 5.87
C SER A 69 13.04 -0.11 4.86
N ASN A 70 12.05 0.78 5.04
CA ASN A 70 11.73 1.88 4.12
C ASN A 70 11.58 1.41 2.67
N ARG A 71 10.95 0.25 2.46
CA ARG A 71 10.73 -0.31 1.14
C ARG A 71 9.44 0.26 0.56
N CYS A 72 9.46 0.50 -0.75
CA CYS A 72 8.28 0.94 -1.48
C CYS A 72 7.39 -0.28 -1.77
N LEU A 73 6.20 -0.32 -1.17
CA LEU A 73 5.13 -1.24 -1.51
C LEU A 73 4.37 -0.69 -2.70
N LYS A 74 4.23 -1.51 -3.75
CA LYS A 74 3.34 -1.26 -4.88
C LYS A 74 2.10 -2.14 -4.73
N VAL A 75 0.94 -1.52 -4.80
CA VAL A 75 -0.38 -2.18 -4.82
C VAL A 75 -1.01 -1.90 -6.17
N VAL A 76 -1.36 -2.96 -6.90
CA VAL A 76 -2.03 -2.85 -8.20
C VAL A 76 -3.49 -3.21 -8.02
N VAL A 77 -4.37 -2.30 -8.40
CA VAL A 77 -5.81 -2.49 -8.34
C VAL A 77 -6.44 -2.32 -9.70
N ASN A 78 -7.54 -3.04 -9.90
CA ASN A 78 -8.45 -2.83 -10.99
C ASN A 78 -9.68 -2.07 -10.44
N PRO A 79 -9.82 -0.76 -10.72
CA PRO A 79 -10.94 0.04 -10.22
C PRO A 79 -12.28 -0.38 -10.82
N THR A 80 -12.30 -0.91 -12.04
CA THR A 80 -13.54 -1.37 -12.71
C THR A 80 -14.18 -2.54 -11.97
N ASN A 81 -13.36 -3.49 -11.52
CA ASN A 81 -13.81 -4.70 -10.83
C ASN A 81 -13.70 -4.61 -9.32
N LEU A 82 -13.21 -3.49 -8.78
CA LEU A 82 -12.90 -3.29 -7.36
C LEU A 82 -12.04 -4.43 -6.80
N LYS A 83 -11.00 -4.85 -7.53
CA LYS A 83 -10.13 -5.97 -7.15
C LYS A 83 -8.68 -5.54 -6.98
N ILE A 84 -8.05 -6.03 -5.91
CA ILE A 84 -6.61 -5.95 -5.72
C ILE A 84 -5.99 -7.13 -6.47
N VAL A 85 -5.28 -6.81 -7.54
CA VAL A 85 -4.69 -7.80 -8.45
C VAL A 85 -3.42 -8.37 -7.83
N THR A 86 -2.54 -7.51 -7.32
CA THR A 86 -1.28 -7.94 -6.68
C THR A 86 -0.71 -6.84 -5.78
N ALA A 87 0.13 -7.23 -4.83
CA ALA A 87 0.90 -6.31 -4.00
C ALA A 87 2.33 -6.83 -3.85
N TYR A 88 3.33 -5.95 -4.02
CA TYR A 88 4.72 -6.34 -3.87
C TYR A 88 5.65 -5.19 -3.54
N PHE A 89 6.73 -5.49 -2.83
CA PHE A 89 7.79 -4.53 -2.61
C PHE A 89 8.69 -4.40 -3.83
N ASP A 90 8.85 -3.18 -4.32
CA ASP A 90 9.80 -2.90 -5.38
C ASP A 90 11.23 -3.24 -4.91
N ARG A 91 11.98 -3.93 -5.77
CA ARG A 91 13.35 -4.38 -5.48
C ARG A 91 14.39 -3.32 -5.80
N ASN A 92 14.09 -2.42 -6.73
CA ASN A 92 15.00 -1.38 -7.22
C ASN A 92 14.94 -0.11 -6.35
N MET A 93 13.86 0.08 -5.58
CA MET A 93 13.65 1.25 -4.71
C MET A 93 14.12 1.07 -3.26
N ARG A 94 14.98 0.08 -2.99
CA ARG A 94 15.57 -0.12 -1.66
C ARG A 94 16.33 1.14 -1.21
N LYS A 95 15.96 1.70 -0.05
CA LYS A 95 16.52 2.91 0.59
C LYS A 95 16.12 4.28 0.02
N LYS A 96 15.43 4.36 -1.12
CA LYS A 96 15.02 5.66 -1.71
C LYS A 96 13.62 6.12 -1.28
N GLY A 97 12.79 5.22 -0.72
CA GLY A 97 11.34 5.44 -0.60
C GLY A 97 10.66 5.41 -1.97
N CYS A 98 9.33 5.42 -2.02
CA CYS A 98 8.62 5.66 -3.27
C CYS A 98 8.93 7.09 -3.75
N LYS A 99 9.70 7.23 -4.83
CA LYS A 99 9.95 8.53 -5.46
C LYS A 99 9.17 8.57 -6.77
N ASN A 100 8.39 9.63 -6.98
CA ASN A 100 7.98 10.00 -8.33
C ASN A 100 9.22 10.49 -9.08
N GLU A 101 9.75 9.70 -10.01
CA GLU A 101 10.84 10.14 -10.89
C GLU A 101 10.37 11.16 -11.95
N ASN A 102 9.11 11.63 -11.87
CA ASN A 102 8.51 12.65 -12.74
C ASN A 102 8.33 14.03 -12.07
N GLN A 103 9.08 14.36 -11.02
CA GLN A 103 9.27 15.76 -10.61
C GLN A 103 10.62 16.26 -11.14
N ILE A 104 10.64 16.65 -12.42
CA ILE A 104 11.63 17.57 -13.00
C ILE A 104 10.89 18.87 -13.30
#